data_AF-A0A4Q7M1C6-F1
#
_entry.id   AF-A0A4Q7M1C6-F1
#
_cell.length_a   1.000
_cell.length_b   1.000
_cell.length_c   1.000
_cell.angle_alpha   90.00
_cell.angle_beta   90.00
_cell.angle_gamma   90.00
#
_symmetry.space_group_name_H-M   'P 1'
#
loop_
_entity.id
_entity.type
_entity.pdbx_description
1 polymer ?
#
loop_
_entity_poly.entity_id
_entity_poly.type
_entity_poly.pdbx_seq_one_letter_code
_entity_poly.pdbx_strand_id
1 'polypeptide(L)'
;MSTGAEQQPSEYEMTEEGADELEQRTQLAARIGVITTRTVDLMPASVRDEHADATAEYTAAVEAATVSQFATKDALQAQFGSIEQSVIHLGHLVARRAEQLAGITAEQALAAWWTRLRGARRTARIARETREAVPTEVQRQRDAVRTVLLKAGRRHRLGILDFVYQAAIDQTRICECEGHRSSRESARRRLIAARVAYVTDPEVIDATSRVHDAPPLPPDDRALAVQRAERRLAAVEVGDDVETRADLARLAAGYLGALVEIRPMGGDHVFHPDSEPDAIDAYSAATAVFPEAWVEASNRLSRAPSAVDTESSTIIETSEPLRVSISADRARYSSGTPIDLEREVRGSEVRAGTHWEKDLIPGQNLSTLRGDYIWIPEGDAMRLSEQEPTAPAWEYWPHDVATTDDAGLRPLGSGWTLHGVANGQAMWRRPRHGPRRIERTRQPSSRTNAQDDRMPLPAFTATGGGPAGETFAVCVHELAHRFEEAVYGVRGLEGLFTARRATKADGDVAALTPIYADDGEVARDGGYVDPYFGREYSHGNFEVLSCGMQALFGGESGGLVGVGGLRTDLDHRAFVLGTLAGTGRTRDLS
;
A
#
# COMPACT_ATOMS: atom_id res chain seq x y z
N MET A 1 11.82 44.77 -24.59
CA MET A 1 12.76 44.32 -23.54
C MET A 1 12.42 45.12 -22.30
N SER A 2 12.14 44.47 -21.17
CA SER A 2 11.90 45.12 -19.88
C SER A 2 12.70 44.35 -18.85
N THR A 3 13.59 45.02 -18.14
CA THR A 3 14.42 44.41 -17.08
C THR A 3 13.54 44.16 -15.86
N GLY A 4 13.45 42.89 -15.44
CA GLY A 4 12.77 42.55 -14.18
C GLY A 4 13.51 43.15 -12.99
N ALA A 5 12.77 43.66 -12.01
CA ALA A 5 13.34 44.07 -10.74
C ALA A 5 13.65 42.84 -9.89
N GLU A 6 14.90 42.71 -9.48
CA GLU A 6 15.38 41.64 -8.62
C GLU A 6 14.94 41.93 -7.17
N GLN A 7 13.85 41.29 -6.73
CA GLN A 7 13.42 41.39 -5.33
C GLN A 7 14.36 40.55 -4.47
N GLN A 8 15.24 41.21 -3.72
CA GLN A 8 15.97 40.54 -2.64
C GLN A 8 14.96 39.97 -1.62
N PRO A 9 15.21 38.76 -1.07
CA PRO A 9 14.40 38.25 0.03
C PRO A 9 14.55 39.19 1.23
N SER A 10 13.44 39.46 1.91
CA SER A 10 13.50 40.18 3.19
C SER A 10 14.27 39.33 4.18
N GLU A 11 15.34 39.88 4.74
CA GLU A 11 15.81 39.43 6.04
C GLU A 11 14.62 39.61 7.01
N TYR A 12 14.26 38.53 7.70
CA TYR A 12 13.15 38.51 8.64
C TYR A 12 13.73 38.02 9.97
N GLU A 13 14.22 38.96 10.77
CA GLU A 13 14.80 38.66 12.07
C GLU A 13 13.77 37.92 12.93
N MET A 14 14.15 36.76 13.46
CA MET A 14 13.44 36.21 14.61
C MET A 14 13.72 37.13 15.79
N THR A 15 12.69 37.57 16.50
CA THR A 15 12.87 38.23 17.79
C THR A 15 13.51 37.24 18.77
N GLU A 16 14.46 37.69 19.60
CA GLU A 16 15.11 36.85 20.63
C GLU A 16 14.07 36.11 21.48
N GLU A 17 13.00 36.82 21.87
CA GLU A 17 11.83 36.30 22.59
C GLU A 17 11.21 35.03 21.99
N GLY A 18 11.22 34.89 20.65
CA GLY A 18 10.70 33.70 19.96
C GLY A 18 11.67 32.52 19.91
N ALA A 19 12.98 32.80 19.97
CA ALA A 19 14.01 31.77 20.11
C ALA A 19 14.09 31.27 21.57
N ASP A 20 14.13 32.20 22.53
CA ASP A 20 14.13 31.93 23.97
C ASP A 20 12.89 31.14 24.40
N GLU A 21 11.70 31.48 23.90
CA GLU A 21 10.48 30.71 24.21
C GLU A 21 10.55 29.28 23.64
N LEU A 22 11.08 29.10 22.43
CA LEU A 22 11.24 27.77 21.83
C LEU A 22 12.29 26.95 22.58
N GLU A 23 13.40 27.56 22.99
CA GLU A 23 14.43 26.88 23.77
C GLU A 23 13.90 26.50 25.15
N GLN A 24 13.30 27.43 25.92
CA GLN A 24 12.76 27.13 27.24
C GLN A 24 11.69 26.02 27.21
N ARG A 25 10.82 26.01 26.18
CA ARG A 25 9.82 24.93 25.97
C ARG A 25 10.49 23.61 25.56
N THR A 26 11.59 23.65 24.82
CA THR A 26 12.36 22.44 24.43
C THR A 26 13.17 21.87 25.60
N GLN A 27 13.76 22.72 26.43
CA GLN A 27 14.38 22.35 27.71
C GLN A 27 13.35 21.76 28.69
N LEU A 28 12.13 22.30 28.73
CA LEU A 28 11.02 21.72 29.51
C LEU A 28 10.65 20.32 28.98
N ALA A 29 10.56 20.14 27.66
CA ALA A 29 10.34 18.84 27.03
C ALA A 29 11.50 17.83 27.23
N ALA A 30 12.72 18.32 27.48
CA ALA A 30 13.89 17.48 27.80
C ALA A 30 13.85 16.88 29.21
N ARG A 31 12.98 17.36 30.12
CA ARG A 31 12.87 16.85 31.50
C ARG A 31 12.01 15.58 31.67
N ILE A 32 11.48 14.99 30.60
CA ILE A 32 10.21 14.23 30.66
C ILE A 32 10.31 12.68 30.73
N GLY A 33 11.38 11.98 30.31
CA GLY A 33 11.36 10.51 30.14
C GLY A 33 12.42 9.68 30.88
N VAL A 34 12.00 8.65 31.66
CA VAL A 34 12.81 7.52 32.22
C VAL A 34 11.92 6.29 32.50
N ILE A 35 12.46 5.07 32.40
CA ILE A 35 11.82 3.74 32.66
C ILE A 35 12.94 2.80 33.23
N THR A 36 12.81 1.80 34.11
CA THR A 36 11.71 0.94 34.66
C THR A 36 11.94 0.61 36.16
N THR A 37 10.96 0.01 36.87
CA THR A 37 11.09 -0.50 38.27
C THR A 37 11.30 -2.02 38.43
N ARG A 38 11.40 -2.83 37.36
CA ARG A 38 11.12 -4.29 37.44
C ARG A 38 12.30 -5.26 37.67
N THR A 39 13.52 -4.77 37.91
CA THR A 39 14.74 -5.62 37.93
C THR A 39 15.15 -6.13 39.31
N VAL A 40 14.87 -5.37 40.38
CA VAL A 40 15.40 -5.63 41.74
C VAL A 40 14.83 -6.91 42.35
N ASP A 41 13.55 -7.20 42.11
CA ASP A 41 12.85 -8.35 42.71
C ASP A 41 13.29 -9.73 42.23
N LEU A 42 14.09 -9.79 41.16
CA LEU A 42 14.60 -11.05 40.60
C LEU A 42 16.02 -11.41 41.09
N MET A 43 16.71 -10.54 41.83
CA MET A 43 18.04 -10.84 42.35
C MET A 43 18.00 -11.79 43.56
N PRO A 44 18.91 -12.78 43.67
CA PRO A 44 19.09 -13.59 44.87
C PRO A 44 19.42 -12.73 46.09
N ALA A 45 18.95 -13.12 47.29
CA ALA A 45 19.10 -12.32 48.51
C ALA A 45 20.56 -11.92 48.80
N SER A 46 21.52 -12.84 48.64
CA SER A 46 22.95 -12.56 48.84
C SER A 46 23.51 -11.44 47.95
N VAL A 47 22.95 -11.27 46.74
CA VAL A 47 23.36 -10.20 45.80
C VAL A 47 22.71 -8.87 46.18
N ARG A 48 21.51 -8.89 46.78
CA ARG A 48 20.88 -7.68 47.35
C ARG A 48 21.65 -7.21 48.58
N ASP A 49 22.15 -8.12 49.41
CA ASP A 49 22.89 -7.78 50.64
C ASP A 49 24.28 -7.18 50.33
N GLU A 50 25.03 -7.71 49.35
CA GLU A 50 26.33 -7.14 48.93
C GLU A 50 26.19 -5.79 48.17
N HIS A 51 25.00 -5.46 47.67
CA HIS A 51 24.72 -4.24 46.92
C HIS A 51 23.56 -3.41 47.50
N ALA A 52 23.31 -3.52 48.81
CA ALA A 52 22.15 -2.91 49.46
C ALA A 52 22.11 -1.38 49.29
N ASP A 53 23.24 -0.71 49.50
CA ASP A 53 23.34 0.76 49.37
C ASP A 53 23.14 1.20 47.90
N ALA A 54 23.77 0.53 46.94
CA ALA A 54 23.60 0.82 45.51
C ALA A 54 22.17 0.53 45.02
N THR A 55 21.51 -0.49 45.60
CA THR A 55 20.10 -0.82 45.31
C THR A 55 19.17 0.24 45.90
N ALA A 56 19.47 0.77 47.09
CA ALA A 56 18.72 1.85 47.73
C ALA A 56 18.90 3.18 46.97
N GLU A 57 20.11 3.52 46.55
CA GLU A 57 20.41 4.70 45.73
C GLU A 57 19.71 4.63 44.36
N TYR A 58 19.79 3.48 43.68
CA TYR A 58 19.06 3.22 42.43
C TYR A 58 17.54 3.34 42.62
N THR A 59 16.99 2.76 43.70
CA THR A 59 15.55 2.83 43.99
C THR A 59 15.11 4.26 44.25
N ALA A 60 15.85 5.03 45.06
CA ALA A 60 15.57 6.43 45.33
C ALA A 60 15.68 7.30 44.07
N ALA A 61 16.63 7.02 43.18
CA ALA A 61 16.75 7.68 41.88
C ALA A 61 15.55 7.37 40.95
N VAL A 62 15.10 6.11 40.93
CA VAL A 62 13.90 5.68 40.17
C VAL A 62 12.63 6.30 40.75
N GLU A 63 12.47 6.36 42.08
CA GLU A 63 11.34 7.04 42.72
C GLU A 63 11.35 8.55 42.43
N ALA A 64 12.50 9.23 42.56
CA ALA A 64 12.63 10.65 42.25
C ALA A 64 12.33 10.96 40.76
N ALA A 65 12.83 10.11 39.84
CA ALA A 65 12.50 10.20 38.42
C ALA A 65 11.00 9.97 38.15
N THR A 66 10.38 9.01 38.85
CA THR A 66 8.96 8.68 38.73
C THR A 66 8.08 9.84 39.24
N VAL A 67 8.40 10.44 40.38
CA VAL A 67 7.72 11.62 40.92
C VAL A 67 7.88 12.83 40.00
N SER A 68 9.07 13.05 39.43
CA SER A 68 9.31 14.12 38.45
C SER A 68 8.50 13.93 37.16
N GLN A 69 8.29 12.68 36.72
CA GLN A 69 7.45 12.37 35.57
C GLN A 69 5.97 12.62 35.85
N PHE A 70 5.44 12.13 36.98
CA PHE A 70 4.05 12.39 37.34
C PHE A 70 3.79 13.90 37.48
N ALA A 71 4.66 14.64 38.18
CA ALA A 71 4.54 16.09 38.28
C ALA A 71 4.55 16.81 36.91
N THR A 72 5.34 16.33 35.94
CA THR A 72 5.42 16.95 34.61
C THR A 72 4.25 16.51 33.71
N LYS A 73 3.80 15.26 33.81
CA LYS A 73 2.59 14.75 33.17
C LYS A 73 1.37 15.52 33.65
N ASP A 74 1.22 15.69 34.97
CA ASP A 74 0.10 16.39 35.58
C ASP A 74 0.12 17.88 35.20
N ALA A 75 1.30 18.51 35.09
CA ALA A 75 1.45 19.86 34.57
C ALA A 75 1.03 19.97 33.08
N LEU A 76 1.46 19.04 32.22
CA LEU A 76 1.03 19.02 30.82
C LEU A 76 -0.47 18.74 30.68
N GLN A 77 -1.05 17.85 31.49
CA GLN A 77 -2.49 17.60 31.50
C GLN A 77 -3.28 18.79 32.06
N ALA A 78 -2.74 19.54 33.03
CA ALA A 78 -3.35 20.78 33.50
C ALA A 78 -3.27 21.92 32.46
N GLN A 79 -2.23 21.96 31.63
CA GLN A 79 -2.05 22.98 30.59
C GLN A 79 -2.80 22.67 29.28
N PHE A 80 -2.85 21.40 28.87
CA PHE A 80 -3.37 20.97 27.56
C PHE A 80 -4.58 20.02 27.64
N GLY A 81 -5.05 19.68 28.84
CA GLY A 81 -6.16 18.73 29.07
C GLY A 81 -5.75 17.25 28.96
N SER A 82 -4.87 16.90 28.02
CA SER A 82 -4.34 15.54 27.86
C SER A 82 -2.86 15.54 27.43
N ILE A 83 -2.18 14.41 27.62
CA ILE A 83 -0.82 14.21 27.08
C ILE A 83 -0.86 14.28 25.55
N GLU A 84 -1.86 13.67 24.92
CA GLU A 84 -2.04 13.64 23.46
C GLU A 84 -2.24 15.04 22.86
N GLN A 85 -2.96 15.94 23.55
CA GLN A 85 -3.07 17.35 23.16
C GLN A 85 -1.74 18.10 23.34
N SER A 86 -0.95 17.79 24.37
CA SER A 86 0.40 18.36 24.51
C SER A 86 1.35 17.90 23.40
N VAL A 87 1.20 16.65 22.92
CA VAL A 87 1.92 16.12 21.75
C VAL A 87 1.51 16.85 20.48
N ILE A 88 0.22 17.06 20.23
CA ILE A 88 -0.27 17.83 19.08
C ILE A 88 0.20 19.29 19.13
N HIS A 89 0.19 19.94 20.30
CA HIS A 89 0.71 21.31 20.45
C HIS A 89 2.19 21.40 20.12
N LEU A 90 3.00 20.44 20.59
CA LEU A 90 4.41 20.31 20.20
C LEU A 90 4.55 20.07 18.68
N GLY A 91 3.72 19.22 18.11
CA GLY A 91 3.65 18.98 16.67
C GLY A 91 3.35 20.22 15.82
N HIS A 92 2.47 21.10 16.30
CA HIS A 92 2.22 22.39 15.64
C HIS A 92 3.40 23.37 15.76
N LEU A 93 4.21 23.30 16.83
CA LEU A 93 5.46 24.05 16.93
C LEU A 93 6.50 23.53 15.94
N VAL A 94 6.71 22.19 15.88
CA VAL A 94 7.59 21.53 14.91
C VAL A 94 7.16 21.86 13.48
N ALA A 95 5.87 21.76 13.15
CA ALA A 95 5.35 22.06 11.82
C ALA A 95 5.59 23.52 11.40
N ARG A 96 5.41 24.49 12.30
CA ARG A 96 5.72 25.90 12.00
C ARG A 96 7.21 26.12 11.77
N ARG A 97 8.08 25.51 12.60
CA ARG A 97 9.53 25.60 12.43
C ARG A 97 10.00 24.95 11.13
N ALA A 98 9.44 23.79 10.80
CA ALA A 98 9.69 23.09 9.55
C ALA A 98 9.32 23.89 8.30
N GLU A 99 8.17 24.56 8.31
CA GLU A 99 7.73 25.41 7.19
C GLU A 99 8.62 26.65 6.99
N GLN A 100 9.21 27.18 8.07
CA GLN A 100 10.28 28.20 7.97
C GLN A 100 11.53 27.62 7.29
N LEU A 101 12.05 26.49 7.80
CA LEU A 101 13.27 25.85 7.30
C LEU A 101 13.14 25.35 5.85
N ALA A 102 11.94 24.91 5.44
CA ALA A 102 11.64 24.48 4.07
C ALA A 102 11.51 25.64 3.06
N GLY A 103 11.34 26.88 3.54
CA GLY A 103 11.00 28.04 2.72
C GLY A 103 9.65 27.89 1.99
N ILE A 104 8.74 27.07 2.51
CA ILE A 104 7.40 26.83 1.97
C ILE A 104 6.44 26.34 3.06
N THR A 105 5.23 26.90 3.12
CA THR A 105 4.17 26.43 4.03
C THR A 105 3.32 25.31 3.41
N ALA A 106 2.63 24.53 4.23
CA ALA A 106 1.63 23.55 3.75
C ALA A 106 0.57 24.19 2.83
N GLU A 107 0.11 25.39 3.19
CA GLU A 107 -0.88 26.16 2.43
C GLU A 107 -0.33 26.61 1.08
N GLN A 108 0.94 27.01 1.01
CA GLN A 108 1.62 27.38 -0.23
C GLN A 108 1.81 26.18 -1.15
N ALA A 109 2.21 25.01 -0.63
CA ALA A 109 2.31 23.77 -1.41
C ALA A 109 0.95 23.36 -2.00
N LEU A 110 -0.12 23.40 -1.19
CA LEU A 110 -1.48 23.13 -1.62
C LEU A 110 -1.97 24.14 -2.69
N ALA A 111 -1.70 25.43 -2.51
CA ALA A 111 -2.07 26.49 -3.46
C ALA A 111 -1.29 26.41 -4.79
N ALA A 112 -0.02 25.99 -4.73
CA ALA A 112 0.81 25.72 -5.91
C ALA A 112 0.27 24.52 -6.69
N TRP A 113 -0.04 23.41 -6.01
CA TRP A 113 -0.65 22.22 -6.60
C TRP A 113 -2.01 22.54 -7.27
N TRP A 114 -2.92 23.25 -6.60
CA TRP A 114 -4.19 23.70 -7.21
C TRP A 114 -3.97 24.56 -8.46
N THR A 115 -2.88 25.32 -8.52
CA THR A 115 -2.54 26.16 -9.68
C THR A 115 -1.98 25.32 -10.83
N ARG A 116 -1.11 24.34 -10.54
CA ARG A 116 -0.66 23.34 -11.52
C ARG A 116 -1.85 22.55 -12.09
N LEU A 117 -2.78 22.11 -11.23
CA LEU A 117 -3.97 21.35 -11.64
C LEU A 117 -4.91 22.16 -12.57
N ARG A 118 -5.17 23.44 -12.25
CA ARG A 118 -5.93 24.33 -13.14
C ARG A 118 -5.25 24.50 -14.50
N GLY A 119 -3.91 24.62 -14.51
CA GLY A 119 -3.10 24.66 -15.74
C GLY A 119 -3.18 23.38 -16.57
N ALA A 120 -3.03 22.22 -15.92
CA ALA A 120 -3.10 20.92 -16.57
C ALA A 120 -4.50 20.65 -17.16
N ARG A 121 -5.58 20.87 -16.39
CA ARG A 121 -6.97 20.72 -16.86
C ARG A 121 -7.26 21.61 -18.06
N ARG A 122 -6.80 22.87 -18.05
CA ARG A 122 -6.91 23.79 -19.21
C ARG A 122 -6.15 23.26 -20.43
N THR A 123 -4.95 22.72 -20.23
CA THR A 123 -4.08 22.22 -21.32
C THR A 123 -4.66 20.97 -21.96
N ALA A 124 -5.10 19.99 -21.17
CA ALA A 124 -5.76 18.78 -21.65
C ALA A 124 -7.07 19.10 -22.40
N ARG A 125 -7.87 20.06 -21.89
CA ARG A 125 -9.09 20.50 -22.59
C ARG A 125 -8.78 21.12 -23.95
N ILE A 126 -7.84 22.06 -24.02
CA ILE A 126 -7.41 22.69 -25.29
C ILE A 126 -6.87 21.65 -26.28
N ALA A 127 -6.12 20.65 -25.79
CA ALA A 127 -5.62 19.58 -26.65
C ALA A 127 -6.76 18.73 -27.24
N ARG A 128 -7.77 18.36 -26.44
CA ARG A 128 -8.96 17.64 -26.92
C ARG A 128 -9.80 18.48 -27.89
N GLU A 129 -10.12 19.72 -27.54
CA GLU A 129 -10.79 20.69 -28.42
C GLU A 129 -10.06 20.82 -29.78
N THR A 130 -8.72 20.88 -29.76
CA THR A 130 -7.87 20.95 -30.96
C THR A 130 -7.90 19.66 -31.79
N ARG A 131 -8.04 18.49 -31.17
CA ARG A 131 -8.18 17.19 -31.85
C ARG A 131 -9.56 17.04 -32.48
N GLU A 132 -10.62 17.46 -31.79
CA GLU A 132 -12.02 17.39 -32.25
C GLU A 132 -12.35 18.41 -33.35
N ALA A 133 -11.63 19.53 -33.40
CA ALA A 133 -11.73 20.50 -34.50
C ALA A 133 -11.21 19.93 -35.85
N VAL A 134 -10.31 18.95 -35.85
CA VAL A 134 -9.68 18.45 -37.10
C VAL A 134 -10.69 17.73 -38.01
N PRO A 135 -11.53 16.77 -37.55
CA PRO A 135 -12.62 16.24 -38.36
C PRO A 135 -13.51 17.32 -38.98
N THR A 136 -13.84 18.37 -38.24
CA THR A 136 -14.70 19.46 -38.72
C THR A 136 -14.03 20.24 -39.86
N GLU A 137 -12.75 20.59 -39.72
CA GLU A 137 -12.04 21.37 -40.75
C GLU A 137 -11.67 20.52 -41.99
N VAL A 138 -11.26 19.27 -41.79
CA VAL A 138 -11.06 18.32 -42.89
C VAL A 138 -12.38 18.04 -43.63
N GLN A 139 -13.50 17.96 -42.92
CA GLN A 139 -14.82 17.80 -43.55
C GLN A 139 -15.24 19.05 -44.31
N ARG A 140 -15.01 20.26 -43.79
CA ARG A 140 -15.23 21.51 -44.54
C ARG A 140 -14.40 21.57 -45.82
N GLN A 141 -13.14 21.17 -45.77
CA GLN A 141 -12.26 21.13 -46.95
C GLN A 141 -12.76 20.11 -47.98
N ARG A 142 -13.16 18.91 -47.53
CA ARG A 142 -13.81 17.89 -48.38
C ARG A 142 -15.12 18.39 -49.00
N ASP A 143 -16.00 19.05 -48.25
CA ASP A 143 -17.27 19.57 -48.75
C ASP A 143 -17.10 20.81 -49.65
N ALA A 144 -16.06 21.62 -49.43
CA ALA A 144 -15.66 22.69 -50.34
C ALA A 144 -15.21 22.12 -51.70
N VAL A 145 -14.32 21.12 -51.69
CA VAL A 145 -13.87 20.42 -52.91
C VAL A 145 -15.06 19.72 -53.59
N ARG A 146 -15.88 18.99 -52.84
CA ARG A 146 -17.13 18.39 -53.34
C ARG A 146 -18.05 19.42 -53.99
N THR A 147 -18.16 20.62 -53.42
CA THR A 147 -18.93 21.72 -53.99
C THR A 147 -18.32 22.24 -55.30
N VAL A 148 -17.00 22.32 -55.43
CA VAL A 148 -16.33 22.65 -56.69
C VAL A 148 -16.59 21.58 -57.75
N LEU A 149 -16.38 20.30 -57.42
CA LEU A 149 -16.63 19.17 -58.33
C LEU A 149 -18.10 19.11 -58.80
N LEU A 150 -19.05 19.35 -57.90
CA LEU A 150 -20.49 19.45 -58.24
C LEU A 150 -20.80 20.67 -59.12
N LYS A 151 -20.11 21.81 -58.95
CA LYS A 151 -20.26 23.00 -59.81
C LYS A 151 -19.66 22.78 -61.21
N ALA A 152 -18.49 22.15 -61.31
CA ALA A 152 -17.87 21.75 -62.58
C ALA A 152 -18.78 20.77 -63.34
N GLY A 153 -19.29 19.74 -62.64
CA GLY A 153 -20.26 18.80 -63.21
C GLY A 153 -21.52 19.48 -63.76
N ARG A 154 -22.13 20.39 -63.00
CA ARG A 154 -23.30 21.16 -63.49
C ARG A 154 -22.98 22.02 -64.72
N ARG A 155 -21.81 22.68 -64.77
CA ARG A 155 -21.40 23.53 -65.90
C ARG A 155 -21.27 22.75 -67.21
N HIS A 156 -20.66 21.58 -67.17
CA HIS A 156 -20.52 20.67 -68.32
C HIS A 156 -21.83 19.94 -68.68
N ARG A 157 -22.98 20.37 -68.14
CA ARG A 157 -24.28 19.69 -68.23
C ARG A 157 -24.20 18.21 -67.85
N LEU A 158 -23.34 17.85 -66.88
CA LEU A 158 -23.25 16.50 -66.36
C LEU A 158 -24.40 16.19 -65.39
N GLY A 159 -25.62 16.19 -65.93
CA GLY A 159 -26.61 15.19 -65.53
C GLY A 159 -26.04 13.77 -65.63
N ILE A 160 -24.96 13.59 -66.42
CA ILE A 160 -23.98 12.49 -66.39
C ILE A 160 -23.47 12.11 -64.99
N LEU A 161 -23.58 12.87 -63.89
CA LEU A 161 -23.28 12.29 -62.57
C LEU A 161 -24.41 11.36 -62.09
N ASP A 162 -25.67 11.82 -62.07
CA ASP A 162 -26.84 10.95 -61.86
C ASP A 162 -26.91 9.87 -62.94
N PHE A 163 -26.67 10.22 -64.21
CA PHE A 163 -26.74 9.30 -65.33
C PHE A 163 -25.52 8.36 -65.43
N VAL A 164 -24.38 8.62 -64.78
CA VAL A 164 -23.30 7.61 -64.61
C VAL A 164 -23.64 6.67 -63.46
N TYR A 165 -24.18 7.18 -62.36
CA TYR A 165 -24.62 6.35 -61.25
C TYR A 165 -25.78 5.44 -61.69
N GLN A 166 -26.77 6.02 -62.36
CA GLN A 166 -27.93 5.32 -62.90
C GLN A 166 -27.58 4.47 -64.12
N ALA A 167 -26.70 4.89 -65.03
CA ALA A 167 -26.21 3.98 -66.08
C ALA A 167 -25.29 2.88 -65.52
N ALA A 168 -24.66 3.01 -64.35
CA ALA A 168 -23.98 1.89 -63.70
C ALA A 168 -24.99 0.89 -63.11
N ILE A 169 -26.06 1.38 -62.48
CA ILE A 169 -27.19 0.56 -62.00
C ILE A 169 -27.90 -0.14 -63.17
N ASP A 170 -28.22 0.60 -64.23
CA ASP A 170 -28.86 0.07 -65.43
C ASP A 170 -27.89 -0.80 -66.25
N GLN A 171 -26.59 -0.53 -66.28
CA GLN A 171 -25.60 -1.44 -66.90
C GLN A 171 -25.40 -2.72 -66.07
N THR A 172 -25.68 -2.70 -64.77
CA THR A 172 -25.77 -3.92 -63.94
C THR A 172 -26.99 -4.75 -64.36
N ARG A 173 -28.18 -4.12 -64.45
CA ARG A 173 -29.41 -4.78 -64.96
C ARG A 173 -29.31 -5.24 -66.43
N ILE A 174 -28.67 -4.45 -67.29
CA ILE A 174 -28.46 -4.76 -68.71
C ILE A 174 -27.38 -5.84 -68.90
N CYS A 175 -26.57 -6.15 -67.88
CA CYS A 175 -25.72 -7.34 -67.89
C CYS A 175 -26.51 -8.64 -67.74
N GLU A 176 -27.62 -8.63 -66.99
CA GLU A 176 -28.50 -9.79 -66.77
C GLU A 176 -29.35 -10.14 -68.01
N CYS A 177 -29.67 -9.16 -68.86
CA CYS A 177 -30.35 -9.39 -70.15
C CYS A 177 -29.35 -9.66 -71.28
N GLU A 178 -29.32 -10.90 -71.79
CA GLU A 178 -28.48 -11.30 -72.93
C GLU A 178 -28.97 -10.72 -74.27
N GLY A 179 -28.04 -10.27 -75.14
CA GLY A 179 -28.35 -9.97 -76.55
C GLY A 179 -27.65 -8.78 -77.21
N HIS A 180 -27.21 -7.75 -76.48
CA HIS A 180 -26.83 -6.46 -77.10
C HIS A 180 -25.38 -6.00 -76.84
N ARG A 181 -24.40 -6.70 -77.44
CA ARG A 181 -22.97 -6.32 -77.38
C ARG A 181 -22.68 -4.89 -77.88
N SER A 182 -23.22 -4.51 -79.03
CA SER A 182 -22.98 -3.19 -79.66
C SER A 182 -23.47 -2.02 -78.79
N SER A 183 -24.65 -2.15 -78.18
CA SER A 183 -25.20 -1.17 -77.25
C SER A 183 -24.35 -1.06 -75.98
N ARG A 184 -23.96 -2.20 -75.38
CA ARG A 184 -23.05 -2.22 -74.21
C ARG A 184 -21.71 -1.53 -74.53
N GLU A 185 -21.13 -1.73 -75.71
CA GLU A 185 -19.87 -1.07 -76.07
C GLU A 185 -20.04 0.41 -76.43
N SER A 186 -21.14 0.80 -77.09
CA SER A 186 -21.47 2.20 -77.35
C SER A 186 -21.71 2.99 -76.05
N ALA A 187 -22.32 2.36 -75.05
CA ALA A 187 -22.44 2.91 -73.69
C ALA A 187 -21.06 3.02 -73.03
N ARG A 188 -20.25 1.94 -73.03
CA ARG A 188 -18.89 1.93 -72.46
C ARG A 188 -17.97 2.99 -73.08
N ARG A 189 -18.00 3.20 -74.41
CA ARG A 189 -17.21 4.24 -75.10
C ARG A 189 -17.64 5.65 -74.68
N ARG A 190 -18.95 5.91 -74.55
CA ARG A 190 -19.48 7.18 -74.02
C ARG A 190 -19.14 7.40 -72.54
N LEU A 191 -19.20 6.35 -71.73
CA LEU A 191 -18.79 6.36 -70.32
C LEU A 191 -17.29 6.72 -70.17
N ILE A 192 -16.43 6.10 -70.99
CA ILE A 192 -14.99 6.39 -71.00
C ILE A 192 -14.75 7.83 -71.47
N ALA A 193 -15.38 8.28 -72.56
CA ALA A 193 -15.22 9.66 -73.05
C ALA A 193 -15.66 10.71 -72.01
N ALA A 194 -16.79 10.50 -71.34
CA ALA A 194 -17.27 11.36 -70.26
C ALA A 194 -16.35 11.34 -69.04
N ARG A 195 -15.83 10.17 -68.65
CA ARG A 195 -14.85 10.04 -67.57
C ARG A 195 -13.53 10.73 -67.90
N VAL A 196 -13.02 10.59 -69.13
CA VAL A 196 -11.84 11.31 -69.62
C VAL A 196 -12.07 12.81 -69.53
N ALA A 197 -13.14 13.33 -70.15
CA ALA A 197 -13.46 14.75 -70.13
C ALA A 197 -13.54 15.32 -68.70
N TYR A 198 -14.11 14.58 -67.76
CA TYR A 198 -14.18 14.95 -66.35
C TYR A 198 -12.81 14.98 -65.65
N VAL A 199 -11.93 13.98 -65.86
CA VAL A 199 -10.59 13.98 -65.24
C VAL A 199 -9.57 14.85 -65.97
N THR A 200 -9.88 15.31 -67.19
CA THR A 200 -9.07 16.31 -67.92
C THR A 200 -9.55 17.75 -67.73
N ASP A 201 -10.64 17.98 -66.99
CA ASP A 201 -11.11 19.34 -66.71
C ASP A 201 -10.11 20.08 -65.80
N PRO A 202 -9.64 21.29 -66.16
CA PRO A 202 -8.64 22.00 -65.37
C PRO A 202 -9.07 22.34 -63.94
N GLU A 203 -10.36 22.55 -63.67
CA GLU A 203 -10.84 22.81 -62.30
C GLU A 203 -10.94 21.51 -61.49
N VAL A 204 -11.29 20.38 -62.13
CA VAL A 204 -11.27 19.06 -61.47
C VAL A 204 -9.85 18.64 -61.17
N ILE A 205 -8.90 18.89 -62.09
CA ILE A 205 -7.46 18.68 -61.85
C ILE A 205 -6.99 19.58 -60.71
N ASP A 206 -7.18 20.90 -60.78
CA ASP A 206 -6.78 21.85 -59.75
C ASP A 206 -7.40 21.51 -58.37
N ALA A 207 -8.69 21.17 -58.32
CA ALA A 207 -9.36 20.77 -57.07
C ALA A 207 -8.87 19.43 -56.52
N THR A 208 -8.46 18.49 -57.38
CA THR A 208 -7.96 17.17 -56.97
C THR A 208 -6.48 17.25 -56.56
N SER A 209 -5.67 18.00 -57.31
CA SER A 209 -4.30 18.40 -56.93
C SER A 209 -4.31 19.11 -55.57
N ARG A 210 -5.18 20.09 -55.33
CA ARG A 210 -5.31 20.72 -53.99
C ARG A 210 -5.68 19.78 -52.85
N VAL A 211 -6.23 18.59 -53.12
CA VAL A 211 -6.45 17.53 -52.12
C VAL A 211 -5.25 16.59 -51.99
N HIS A 212 -4.49 16.40 -53.07
CA HIS A 212 -3.36 15.46 -53.14
C HIS A 212 -2.01 16.10 -52.78
N ASP A 213 -1.88 17.40 -53.01
CA ASP A 213 -0.77 18.31 -52.66
C ASP A 213 -1.02 19.02 -51.33
N ALA A 214 -2.24 18.90 -50.76
CA ALA A 214 -2.44 19.19 -49.34
C ALA A 214 -1.49 18.28 -48.55
N PRO A 215 -0.59 18.84 -47.71
CA PRO A 215 0.40 18.03 -47.02
C PRO A 215 -0.31 16.97 -46.19
N PRO A 216 0.15 15.71 -46.20
CA PRO A 216 -0.44 14.67 -45.37
C PRO A 216 -0.45 15.17 -43.93
N LEU A 217 -1.63 15.16 -43.30
CA LEU A 217 -1.81 15.65 -41.93
C LEU A 217 -0.73 15.00 -41.06
N PRO A 218 0.17 15.80 -40.44
CA PRO A 218 1.38 15.26 -39.81
C PRO A 218 0.99 14.19 -38.79
N PRO A 219 1.48 12.94 -38.96
CA PRO A 219 1.09 11.84 -38.10
C PRO A 219 1.38 12.15 -36.63
N ASP A 220 0.43 11.77 -35.79
CA ASP A 220 0.51 11.68 -34.33
C ASP A 220 0.92 12.92 -33.51
N ASP A 221 1.53 13.99 -34.02
CA ASP A 221 1.93 15.16 -33.21
C ASP A 221 0.79 15.71 -32.33
N ARG A 222 -0.45 15.74 -32.86
CA ARG A 222 -1.64 16.17 -32.11
C ARG A 222 -2.20 15.10 -31.18
N ALA A 223 -2.08 13.82 -31.53
CA ALA A 223 -2.49 12.71 -30.68
C ALA A 223 -1.53 12.56 -29.49
N LEU A 224 -0.23 12.69 -29.74
CA LEU A 224 0.85 12.78 -28.78
C LEU A 224 0.76 14.03 -27.91
N ALA A 225 0.34 15.19 -28.45
CA ALA A 225 0.05 16.37 -27.64
C ALA A 225 -1.12 16.14 -26.67
N VAL A 226 -2.21 15.50 -27.11
CA VAL A 226 -3.30 15.08 -26.23
C VAL A 226 -2.80 14.09 -25.18
N GLN A 227 -2.11 13.02 -25.59
CA GLN A 227 -1.60 11.99 -24.67
C GLN A 227 -0.55 12.53 -23.68
N ARG A 228 0.23 13.54 -24.05
CA ARG A 228 1.15 14.25 -23.13
C ARG A 228 0.38 15.16 -22.15
N ALA A 229 -0.63 15.88 -22.63
CA ALA A 229 -1.46 16.73 -21.78
C ALA A 229 -2.33 15.93 -20.81
N GLU A 230 -2.84 14.77 -21.23
CA GLU A 230 -3.62 13.85 -20.40
C GLU A 230 -2.73 13.09 -19.40
N ARG A 231 -1.52 12.64 -19.79
CA ARG A 231 -0.54 12.11 -18.82
C ARG A 231 -0.10 13.15 -17.79
N ARG A 232 0.17 14.39 -18.21
CA ARG A 232 0.45 15.48 -17.24
C ARG A 232 -0.75 15.77 -16.35
N LEU A 233 -1.97 15.72 -16.88
CA LEU A 233 -3.17 15.90 -16.07
C LEU A 233 -3.30 14.79 -15.01
N ALA A 234 -3.16 13.53 -15.39
CA ALA A 234 -3.23 12.40 -14.45
C ALA A 234 -2.20 12.52 -13.32
N ALA A 235 -0.92 12.76 -13.65
CA ALA A 235 0.14 12.94 -12.66
C ALA A 235 -0.14 14.12 -11.71
N VAL A 236 -0.59 15.27 -12.24
CA VAL A 236 -0.95 16.42 -11.40
C VAL A 236 -2.22 16.16 -10.59
N GLU A 237 -3.19 15.40 -11.09
CA GLU A 237 -4.42 15.08 -10.35
C GLU A 237 -4.16 14.24 -9.09
N VAL A 238 -3.22 13.28 -9.14
CA VAL A 238 -2.80 12.50 -7.96
C VAL A 238 -1.64 13.14 -7.16
N GLY A 239 -1.06 14.24 -7.66
CA GLY A 239 0.06 14.94 -7.00
C GLY A 239 1.45 14.35 -7.24
N ASP A 240 1.60 13.45 -8.22
CA ASP A 240 2.86 12.81 -8.62
C ASP A 240 3.65 13.64 -9.65
N ASP A 241 3.19 14.83 -10.03
CA ASP A 241 3.97 15.72 -10.89
C ASP A 241 5.25 16.21 -10.19
N VAL A 242 6.34 16.34 -10.95
CA VAL A 242 7.70 16.63 -10.44
C VAL A 242 7.73 17.90 -9.58
N GLU A 243 7.00 18.93 -9.97
CA GLU A 243 6.90 20.18 -9.18
C GLU A 243 6.18 19.97 -7.83
N THR A 244 5.12 19.15 -7.80
CA THR A 244 4.45 18.76 -6.55
C THR A 244 5.28 17.84 -5.67
N ARG A 245 5.95 16.85 -6.26
CA ARG A 245 6.90 15.99 -5.52
C ARG A 245 8.03 16.82 -4.90
N ALA A 246 8.53 17.83 -5.60
CA ALA A 246 9.52 18.77 -5.06
C ALA A 246 8.97 19.67 -3.92
N ASP A 247 7.72 20.10 -3.98
CA ASP A 247 7.07 20.85 -2.88
C ASP A 247 6.95 19.99 -1.61
N LEU A 248 6.48 18.75 -1.74
CA LEU A 248 6.38 17.79 -0.64
C LEU A 248 7.76 17.42 -0.06
N ALA A 249 8.75 17.18 -0.93
CA ALA A 249 10.11 16.84 -0.50
C ALA A 249 10.80 17.98 0.26
N ARG A 250 10.49 19.25 -0.06
CA ARG A 250 10.95 20.41 0.74
C ARG A 250 10.31 20.44 2.12
N LEU A 251 9.00 20.20 2.23
CA LEU A 251 8.33 20.09 3.53
C LEU A 251 8.92 18.95 4.38
N ALA A 252 9.18 17.78 3.78
CA ALA A 252 9.81 16.64 4.44
C ALA A 252 11.22 16.97 4.99
N ALA A 253 12.05 17.65 4.20
CA ALA A 253 13.36 18.14 4.63
C ALA A 253 13.24 19.17 5.77
N GLY A 254 12.24 20.06 5.73
CA GLY A 254 11.92 20.98 6.82
C GLY A 254 11.50 20.28 8.10
N TYR A 255 10.66 19.22 8.00
CA TYR A 255 10.25 18.42 9.16
C TYR A 255 11.46 17.75 9.82
N LEU A 256 12.36 17.15 9.03
CA LEU A 256 13.59 16.57 9.56
C LEU A 256 14.50 17.63 10.20
N GLY A 257 14.70 18.78 9.55
CA GLY A 257 15.50 19.88 10.09
C GLY A 257 14.99 20.38 11.46
N ALA A 258 13.67 20.60 11.59
CA ALA A 258 13.05 21.01 12.85
C ALA A 258 13.11 19.93 13.94
N LEU A 259 13.16 18.64 13.57
CA LEU A 259 13.35 17.55 14.53
C LEU A 259 14.81 17.42 14.98
N VAL A 260 15.78 17.65 14.09
CA VAL A 260 17.22 17.68 14.40
C VAL A 260 17.58 18.83 15.34
N GLU A 261 16.92 19.99 15.23
CA GLU A 261 17.04 21.09 16.21
C GLU A 261 16.56 20.70 17.62
N ILE A 262 15.73 19.67 17.74
CA ILE A 262 15.10 19.23 19.01
C ILE A 262 15.80 18.02 19.63
N ARG A 263 16.39 17.13 18.82
CA ARG A 263 17.09 15.90 19.27
C ARG A 263 17.88 15.22 18.13
N PRO A 264 18.81 14.30 18.44
CA PRO A 264 19.42 13.41 17.44
C PRO A 264 18.40 12.54 16.68
N MET A 265 18.61 12.42 15.38
CA MET A 265 17.81 11.68 14.40
C MET A 265 18.72 10.78 13.55
N GLY A 266 18.21 9.64 13.06
CA GLY A 266 19.00 8.62 12.38
C GLY A 266 19.49 7.52 13.32
N GLY A 267 20.66 6.95 13.02
CA GLY A 267 21.29 5.88 13.80
C GLY A 267 21.28 4.51 13.09
N ASP A 268 22.27 3.68 13.46
CA ASP A 268 22.51 2.38 12.84
C ASP A 268 21.56 1.31 13.40
N HIS A 269 20.71 0.72 12.56
CA HIS A 269 19.88 -0.42 12.96
C HIS A 269 20.65 -1.74 12.80
N VAL A 270 20.53 -2.63 13.79
CA VAL A 270 21.12 -3.97 13.76
C VAL A 270 20.17 -4.91 13.03
N PHE A 271 20.56 -5.32 11.82
CA PHE A 271 19.81 -6.25 10.98
C PHE A 271 20.29 -7.70 11.15
N HIS A 272 19.45 -8.67 10.79
CA HIS A 272 19.83 -10.08 10.74
C HIS A 272 20.79 -10.35 9.57
N PRO A 273 21.82 -11.21 9.70
CA PRO A 273 22.75 -11.54 8.62
C PRO A 273 22.08 -12.05 7.33
N ASP A 274 20.98 -12.80 7.45
CA ASP A 274 20.17 -13.24 6.30
C ASP A 274 19.20 -12.16 5.73
N SER A 275 19.41 -10.88 6.01
CA SER A 275 18.64 -9.79 5.39
C SER A 275 19.16 -9.52 3.97
N GLU A 276 18.29 -9.09 3.08
CA GLU A 276 18.67 -8.78 1.70
C GLU A 276 19.48 -7.45 1.66
N PRO A 277 20.63 -7.35 0.96
CA PRO A 277 21.47 -6.14 1.01
C PRO A 277 20.73 -4.86 0.60
N ASP A 278 20.01 -4.89 -0.52
CA ASP A 278 19.18 -3.78 -1.00
C ASP A 278 18.09 -3.38 0.03
N ALA A 279 17.63 -4.34 0.86
CA ALA A 279 16.71 -4.09 1.96
C ALA A 279 17.41 -3.45 3.16
N ILE A 280 18.62 -3.88 3.52
CA ILE A 280 19.44 -3.23 4.55
C ILE A 280 19.65 -1.76 4.17
N ASP A 281 20.04 -1.47 2.93
CA ASP A 281 20.29 -0.10 2.46
C ASP A 281 19.01 0.77 2.53
N ALA A 282 17.87 0.25 2.07
CA ALA A 282 16.60 0.98 2.10
C ALA A 282 16.07 1.21 3.52
N TYR A 283 16.14 0.22 4.42
CA TYR A 283 15.78 0.38 5.82
C TYR A 283 16.76 1.29 6.58
N SER A 284 18.06 1.29 6.23
CA SER A 284 19.06 2.20 6.80
C SER A 284 18.87 3.65 6.34
N ALA A 285 18.43 3.86 5.10
CA ALA A 285 17.98 5.18 4.65
C ALA A 285 16.73 5.62 5.43
N ALA A 286 15.80 4.69 5.72
CA ALA A 286 14.57 4.97 6.45
C ALA A 286 14.78 5.31 7.94
N THR A 287 15.85 4.86 8.61
CA THR A 287 16.11 5.28 10.01
C THR A 287 16.38 6.79 10.13
N ALA A 288 16.87 7.44 9.07
CA ALA A 288 17.23 8.86 9.06
C ALA A 288 16.10 9.82 9.46
N VAL A 289 14.83 9.41 9.35
CA VAL A 289 13.65 10.23 9.73
C VAL A 289 13.08 9.89 11.12
N PHE A 290 13.71 8.98 11.87
CA PHE A 290 13.34 8.60 13.23
C PHE A 290 14.37 9.08 14.27
N PRO A 291 13.99 9.26 15.54
CA PRO A 291 14.94 9.60 16.60
C PRO A 291 15.93 8.49 16.90
N GLU A 292 17.19 8.85 17.19
CA GLU A 292 18.26 7.87 17.44
C GLU A 292 17.93 6.90 18.59
N ALA A 293 17.41 7.43 19.70
CA ALA A 293 16.97 6.62 20.85
C ALA A 293 15.84 5.62 20.53
N TRP A 294 15.08 5.82 19.43
CA TRP A 294 14.10 4.83 18.95
C TRP A 294 14.78 3.69 18.19
N VAL A 295 15.75 4.01 17.31
CA VAL A 295 16.59 3.01 16.63
C VAL A 295 17.33 2.16 17.64
N GLU A 296 17.94 2.80 18.65
CA GLU A 296 18.51 2.10 19.81
C GLU A 296 17.48 1.23 20.55
N ALA A 297 16.24 1.70 20.72
CA ALA A 297 15.21 0.92 21.42
C ALA A 297 14.84 -0.35 20.66
N SER A 298 14.72 -0.29 19.32
CA SER A 298 14.53 -1.48 18.48
C SER A 298 15.75 -2.42 18.56
N ASN A 299 16.97 -1.85 18.52
CA ASN A 299 18.21 -2.61 18.72
C ASN A 299 18.28 -3.29 20.10
N ARG A 300 17.77 -2.64 21.16
CA ARG A 300 17.65 -3.21 22.52
C ARG A 300 16.59 -4.32 22.55
N LEU A 301 15.46 -4.15 21.88
CA LEU A 301 14.39 -5.15 21.78
C LEU A 301 14.85 -6.43 21.03
N SER A 302 15.76 -6.30 20.05
CA SER A 302 16.47 -7.42 19.40
C SER A 302 17.79 -7.85 20.09
N ARG A 303 17.96 -7.49 21.38
CA ARG A 303 19.06 -7.96 22.25
C ARG A 303 18.58 -8.40 23.63
N ALA A 304 17.30 -8.21 23.94
CA ALA A 304 16.73 -8.61 25.22
C ALA A 304 16.83 -10.15 25.36
N PRO A 305 17.50 -10.68 26.39
CA PRO A 305 17.45 -12.12 26.63
C PRO A 305 16.00 -12.51 26.92
N SER A 306 15.53 -13.59 26.30
CA SER A 306 14.18 -14.11 26.53
C SER A 306 13.94 -14.26 28.02
N ALA A 307 12.83 -13.70 28.51
CA ALA A 307 12.39 -13.99 29.87
C ALA A 307 12.14 -15.51 29.95
N VAL A 308 12.97 -16.20 30.73
CA VAL A 308 12.79 -17.64 30.96
C VAL A 308 11.50 -17.82 31.74
N ASP A 309 10.47 -18.29 31.05
CA ASP A 309 9.28 -18.82 31.70
C ASP A 309 9.73 -20.01 32.57
N THR A 310 9.61 -19.86 33.89
CA THR A 310 10.06 -20.89 34.84
C THR A 310 9.03 -22.01 35.04
N GLU A 311 7.82 -21.86 34.50
CA GLU A 311 6.76 -22.88 34.55
C GLU A 311 6.67 -23.67 33.23
N SER A 312 6.96 -23.03 32.10
CA SER A 312 7.13 -23.69 30.79
C SER A 312 8.59 -24.05 30.53
N SER A 313 8.92 -25.34 30.43
CA SER A 313 10.25 -25.82 30.00
C SER A 313 10.58 -25.54 28.52
N THR A 314 9.78 -24.73 27.83
CA THR A 314 10.01 -24.29 26.46
C THR A 314 10.88 -23.03 26.47
N ILE A 315 12.16 -23.18 26.14
CA ILE A 315 13.03 -22.02 25.87
C ILE A 315 12.51 -21.34 24.60
N ILE A 316 11.83 -20.21 24.75
CA ILE A 316 11.53 -19.32 23.63
C ILE A 316 12.86 -18.68 23.24
N GLU A 317 13.40 -19.04 22.08
CA GLU A 317 14.69 -18.51 21.61
C GLU A 317 14.66 -16.98 21.45
N THR A 318 15.83 -16.36 21.53
CA THR A 318 16.02 -14.90 21.61
C THR A 318 15.32 -14.15 20.49
N SER A 319 14.82 -12.94 20.77
CA SER A 319 14.37 -12.02 19.73
C SER A 319 15.52 -11.67 18.79
N GLU A 320 15.53 -12.28 17.60
CA GLU A 320 16.60 -12.07 16.63
C GLU A 320 16.72 -10.58 16.22
N PRO A 321 17.91 -10.15 15.74
CA PRO A 321 18.05 -8.93 14.94
C PRO A 321 17.00 -8.82 13.83
N LEU A 322 16.66 -7.60 13.44
CA LEU A 322 15.57 -7.35 12.49
C LEU A 322 15.92 -7.95 11.12
N ARG A 323 15.22 -9.01 10.70
CA ARG A 323 15.42 -9.59 9.36
C ARG A 323 14.56 -8.84 8.37
N VAL A 324 15.17 -8.18 7.39
CA VAL A 324 14.48 -7.38 6.36
C VAL A 324 14.63 -7.96 4.96
N SER A 325 13.60 -7.75 4.13
CA SER A 325 13.53 -8.19 2.73
C SER A 325 12.69 -7.23 1.89
N ILE A 326 13.03 -7.06 0.62
CA ILE A 326 12.30 -6.22 -0.34
C ILE A 326 12.04 -7.00 -1.63
N SER A 327 10.77 -7.30 -1.85
CA SER A 327 10.22 -7.81 -3.11
C SER A 327 9.68 -6.66 -3.95
N ALA A 328 9.57 -6.86 -5.27
CA ALA A 328 9.10 -5.83 -6.21
C ALA A 328 7.80 -5.11 -5.77
N ASP A 329 6.86 -5.83 -5.15
CA ASP A 329 5.60 -5.26 -4.65
C ASP A 329 5.59 -4.90 -3.14
N ARG A 330 6.62 -5.22 -2.33
CA ARG A 330 6.57 -5.10 -0.84
C ARG A 330 7.95 -5.07 -0.18
N ALA A 331 8.17 -4.19 0.80
CA ALA A 331 9.13 -4.45 1.88
C ALA A 331 8.47 -5.29 2.99
N ARG A 332 9.28 -6.00 3.79
CA ARG A 332 8.82 -6.74 4.98
C ARG A 332 9.95 -6.86 6.00
N TYR A 333 9.60 -6.85 7.28
CA TYR A 333 10.47 -7.33 8.35
C TYR A 333 9.90 -8.58 9.05
N SER A 334 10.74 -9.25 9.82
CA SER A 334 10.36 -10.23 10.83
C SER A 334 11.28 -10.12 12.05
N SER A 335 10.70 -9.98 13.23
CA SER A 335 11.38 -9.98 14.53
C SER A 335 11.56 -11.43 14.98
N GLY A 336 12.68 -12.04 14.60
CA GLY A 336 12.78 -13.49 14.46
C GLY A 336 12.51 -14.30 15.73
N THR A 337 11.42 -15.06 15.69
CA THR A 337 11.23 -16.34 16.38
C THR A 337 10.18 -17.11 15.56
N PRO A 338 10.50 -18.27 14.94
CA PRO A 338 9.52 -19.04 14.19
C PRO A 338 8.44 -19.62 15.12
N ILE A 339 7.32 -18.89 15.29
CA ILE A 339 6.15 -19.42 15.98
C ILE A 339 5.63 -20.59 15.15
N ASP A 340 5.72 -21.81 15.68
CA ASP A 340 5.18 -23.03 15.07
C ASP A 340 3.64 -23.05 15.15
N LEU A 341 3.01 -22.11 14.42
CA LEU A 341 1.57 -22.10 14.18
C LEU A 341 1.21 -23.30 13.30
N GLU A 342 0.53 -24.29 13.87
CA GLU A 342 -0.12 -25.38 13.13
C GLU A 342 -1.21 -24.82 12.19
N ARG A 343 -0.80 -24.37 11.01
CA ARG A 343 -1.74 -23.95 9.98
C ARG A 343 -2.41 -25.18 9.38
N GLU A 344 -3.61 -25.47 9.86
CA GLU A 344 -4.48 -26.45 9.23
C GLU A 344 -4.70 -26.08 7.76
N VAL A 345 -4.18 -26.92 6.86
CA VAL A 345 -4.37 -26.76 5.42
C VAL A 345 -5.84 -27.09 5.12
N ARG A 346 -6.65 -26.06 4.83
CA ARG A 346 -8.06 -26.20 4.40
C ARG A 346 -8.17 -27.03 3.13
N GLY A 347 -8.23 -28.34 3.30
CA GLY A 347 -8.35 -29.35 2.25
C GLY A 347 -9.22 -30.55 2.63
N SER A 348 -9.77 -30.60 3.85
CA SER A 348 -10.76 -31.60 4.27
C SER A 348 -11.52 -31.18 5.53
N GLU A 349 -12.78 -30.74 5.41
CA GLU A 349 -13.72 -30.82 6.54
C GLU A 349 -14.01 -32.30 6.83
N VAL A 350 -13.30 -32.88 7.80
CA VAL A 350 -13.75 -34.12 8.44
C VAL A 350 -14.36 -33.72 9.78
N ARG A 351 -15.70 -33.68 9.85
CA ARG A 351 -16.41 -33.52 11.11
C ARG A 351 -16.22 -34.77 11.96
N ALA A 352 -15.14 -34.80 12.74
CA ALA A 352 -14.91 -35.77 13.81
C ALA A 352 -15.89 -35.48 14.98
N GLY A 353 -17.18 -35.77 14.75
CA GLY A 353 -18.26 -35.49 15.69
C GLY A 353 -18.25 -36.42 16.89
N THR A 354 -17.41 -36.13 17.88
CA THR A 354 -17.48 -36.72 19.22
C THR A 354 -18.64 -36.10 20.02
N HIS A 355 -19.87 -36.35 19.58
CA HIS A 355 -21.10 -36.03 20.32
C HIS A 355 -21.99 -37.26 20.45
N TRP A 356 -21.98 -37.83 21.66
CA TRP A 356 -22.95 -38.83 22.11
C TRP A 356 -24.19 -38.16 22.72
N GLU A 357 -24.83 -37.27 21.97
CA GLU A 357 -26.12 -36.69 22.38
C GLU A 357 -27.27 -37.09 21.43
N LYS A 358 -28.46 -37.23 22.01
CA LYS A 358 -29.61 -37.89 21.39
C LYS A 358 -30.60 -36.87 20.81
N ASP A 359 -30.48 -36.56 19.52
CA ASP A 359 -31.59 -35.99 18.76
C ASP A 359 -32.21 -37.03 17.81
N LEU A 360 -33.14 -37.81 18.38
CA LEU A 360 -34.03 -38.68 17.61
C LEU A 360 -35.13 -37.85 16.95
N ILE A 361 -34.90 -37.39 15.71
CA ILE A 361 -35.96 -36.83 14.86
C ILE A 361 -36.89 -37.98 14.43
N PRO A 362 -38.16 -38.05 14.86
CA PRO A 362 -39.04 -39.15 14.51
C PRO A 362 -39.52 -39.02 13.06
N GLY A 363 -39.26 -40.03 12.21
CA GLY A 363 -39.96 -40.20 10.93
C GLY A 363 -39.12 -40.22 9.65
N GLN A 364 -37.79 -40.10 9.70
CA GLN A 364 -36.96 -40.31 8.50
C GLN A 364 -36.60 -41.79 8.29
N ASN A 365 -36.75 -42.28 7.05
CA ASN A 365 -36.40 -43.64 6.66
C ASN A 365 -34.90 -43.77 6.36
N LEU A 366 -34.21 -44.70 7.03
CA LEU A 366 -32.76 -44.91 6.95
C LEU A 366 -32.27 -45.66 5.69
N SER A 367 -33.04 -45.70 4.60
CA SER A 367 -32.79 -46.58 3.45
C SER A 367 -31.95 -45.98 2.32
N THR A 368 -31.52 -44.71 2.40
CA THR A 368 -30.81 -44.01 1.30
C THR A 368 -29.47 -43.38 1.65
N LEU A 369 -29.04 -43.42 2.92
CA LEU A 369 -27.69 -42.99 3.31
C LEU A 369 -26.67 -44.10 3.04
N ARG A 370 -26.02 -44.04 1.86
CA ARG A 370 -24.71 -44.68 1.66
C ARG A 370 -23.65 -43.89 2.45
N GLY A 371 -23.55 -44.19 3.74
CA GLY A 371 -22.39 -43.82 4.56
C GLY A 371 -21.33 -44.90 4.49
N ASP A 372 -20.06 -44.51 4.35
CA ASP A 372 -18.93 -45.44 4.36
C ASP A 372 -18.67 -45.93 5.80
N TYR A 373 -19.30 -47.05 6.17
CA TYR A 373 -19.08 -47.68 7.47
C TYR A 373 -17.68 -48.29 7.55
N ILE A 374 -16.82 -47.71 8.39
CA ILE A 374 -15.49 -48.25 8.69
C ILE A 374 -15.67 -49.48 9.58
N TRP A 375 -15.39 -50.67 9.04
CA TRP A 375 -15.27 -51.88 9.86
C TRP A 375 -13.87 -51.93 10.48
N ILE A 376 -13.80 -51.70 11.79
CA ILE A 376 -12.57 -51.88 12.58
C ILE A 376 -12.64 -53.25 13.26
N PRO A 377 -11.62 -54.11 13.14
CA PRO A 377 -11.54 -55.35 13.91
C PRO A 377 -11.59 -55.04 15.41
N GLU A 378 -12.38 -55.80 16.17
CA GLU A 378 -12.66 -55.51 17.59
C GLU A 378 -11.38 -55.45 18.46
N GLY A 379 -10.34 -56.21 18.09
CA GLY A 379 -9.02 -56.17 18.75
C GLY A 379 -8.13 -54.97 18.41
N ASP A 380 -8.38 -54.25 17.31
CA ASP A 380 -7.61 -53.05 16.94
C ASP A 380 -8.23 -51.78 17.54
N ALA A 381 -9.55 -51.75 17.70
CA ALA A 381 -10.26 -50.62 18.33
C ALA A 381 -9.75 -50.33 19.76
N MET A 382 -9.54 -51.39 20.55
CA MET A 382 -8.99 -51.30 21.91
C MET A 382 -7.52 -50.84 21.96
N ARG A 383 -6.78 -50.99 20.86
CA ARG A 383 -5.35 -50.69 20.78
C ARG A 383 -5.08 -49.26 20.30
N LEU A 384 -6.01 -48.70 19.53
CA LEU A 384 -5.99 -47.31 19.05
C LEU A 384 -6.48 -46.30 20.10
N SER A 385 -7.18 -46.73 21.15
CA SER A 385 -7.62 -45.85 22.26
C SER A 385 -6.54 -45.56 23.31
N GLU A 386 -5.40 -46.28 23.29
CA GLU A 386 -4.34 -46.18 24.30
C GLU A 386 -3.00 -45.64 23.76
N GLN A 387 -2.95 -45.20 22.49
CA GLN A 387 -1.76 -44.62 21.88
C GLN A 387 -2.03 -43.22 21.30
N GLU A 388 -0.99 -42.39 21.27
CA GLU A 388 -1.06 -40.97 20.92
C GLU A 388 -1.66 -40.70 19.52
N PRO A 389 -2.29 -39.52 19.30
CA PRO A 389 -2.97 -39.16 18.04
C PRO A 389 -2.03 -38.95 16.84
N THR A 390 -0.78 -39.39 16.92
CA THR A 390 0.23 -39.33 15.85
C THR A 390 0.19 -40.52 14.90
N ALA A 391 -0.57 -41.58 15.22
CA ALA A 391 -0.77 -42.73 14.34
C ALA A 391 -1.41 -42.32 13.00
N PRO A 392 -0.81 -42.64 11.84
CA PRO A 392 -1.35 -42.22 10.55
C PRO A 392 -2.70 -42.89 10.26
N ALA A 393 -3.70 -42.10 9.88
CA ALA A 393 -4.98 -42.62 9.42
C ALA A 393 -4.79 -43.45 8.14
N TRP A 394 -5.23 -44.71 8.16
CA TRP A 394 -5.13 -45.63 7.01
C TRP A 394 -6.44 -45.65 6.23
N GLU A 395 -6.33 -45.64 4.90
CA GLU A 395 -7.39 -45.99 3.97
C GLU A 395 -7.27 -47.48 3.65
N TYR A 396 -8.35 -48.22 3.85
CA TYR A 396 -8.44 -49.66 3.59
C TYR A 396 -9.31 -49.91 2.35
N TRP A 397 -8.92 -50.86 1.50
CA TRP A 397 -9.69 -51.20 0.30
C TRP A 397 -10.93 -52.03 0.67
N PRO A 398 -12.15 -51.62 0.28
CA PRO A 398 -13.41 -52.11 0.88
C PRO A 398 -13.94 -53.43 0.28
N HIS A 399 -13.10 -54.23 -0.37
CA HIS A 399 -13.50 -55.51 -0.96
C HIS A 399 -13.00 -56.70 -0.14
N ASP A 400 -13.64 -57.86 -0.35
CA ASP A 400 -13.42 -59.07 0.43
C ASP A 400 -11.95 -59.44 0.59
N VAL A 401 -11.66 -59.95 1.78
CA VAL A 401 -10.33 -60.36 2.27
C VAL A 401 -9.49 -61.04 1.17
N ALA A 402 -8.30 -60.50 0.94
CA ALA A 402 -7.28 -61.18 0.17
C ALA A 402 -6.80 -62.40 0.98
N THR A 403 -7.12 -63.59 0.49
CA THR A 403 -6.72 -64.87 1.11
C THR A 403 -5.30 -65.30 0.73
N THR A 404 -4.71 -64.66 -0.29
CA THR A 404 -3.32 -64.80 -0.74
C THR A 404 -2.79 -63.47 -1.27
N ASP A 405 -1.48 -63.34 -1.41
CA ASP A 405 -0.78 -62.18 -2.00
C ASP A 405 -0.90 -62.16 -3.54
N ASP A 406 -2.14 -62.29 -4.03
CA ASP A 406 -2.44 -62.37 -5.46
C ASP A 406 -2.37 -60.97 -6.10
N ALA A 407 -1.24 -60.68 -6.74
CA ALA A 407 -0.88 -59.36 -7.24
C ALA A 407 -1.91 -58.75 -8.23
N GLY A 408 -2.77 -59.57 -8.84
CA GLY A 408 -3.88 -59.12 -9.70
C GLY A 408 -4.99 -58.36 -8.94
N LEU A 409 -5.08 -58.50 -7.62
CA LEU A 409 -6.07 -57.85 -6.76
C LEU A 409 -5.55 -56.57 -6.07
N ARG A 410 -4.33 -56.14 -6.36
CA ARG A 410 -3.77 -54.90 -5.78
C ARG A 410 -4.51 -53.67 -6.33
N PRO A 411 -5.06 -52.78 -5.48
CA PRO A 411 -5.75 -51.58 -5.95
C PRO A 411 -4.81 -50.64 -6.73
N LEU A 412 -5.38 -49.92 -7.70
CA LEU A 412 -4.62 -48.98 -8.52
C LEU A 412 -4.15 -47.77 -7.71
N GLY A 413 -2.94 -47.29 -8.03
CA GLY A 413 -2.27 -46.16 -7.38
C GLY A 413 -1.05 -46.58 -6.56
N SER A 414 -0.24 -45.59 -6.18
CA SER A 414 0.91 -45.78 -5.30
C SER A 414 0.49 -45.86 -3.81
N GLY A 415 1.38 -46.35 -2.96
CA GLY A 415 1.20 -46.37 -1.50
C GLY A 415 0.42 -47.56 -0.92
N TRP A 416 -0.29 -48.35 -1.74
CA TRP A 416 -0.98 -49.56 -1.28
C TRP A 416 0.01 -50.63 -0.82
N THR A 417 -0.10 -51.08 0.43
CA THR A 417 0.63 -52.20 1.04
C THR A 417 -0.35 -53.24 1.57
N LEU A 418 0.03 -54.53 1.50
CA LEU A 418 -0.78 -55.60 2.04
C LEU A 418 -0.53 -55.71 3.54
N HIS A 419 -1.60 -55.66 4.34
CA HIS A 419 -1.54 -55.80 5.79
C HIS A 419 -2.28 -57.08 6.22
N GLY A 420 -1.56 -57.99 6.87
CA GLY A 420 -2.16 -59.16 7.50
C GLY A 420 -2.79 -58.79 8.83
N VAL A 421 -4.09 -59.10 8.99
CA VAL A 421 -4.78 -59.08 10.28
C VAL A 421 -4.75 -60.48 10.90
N ALA A 422 -4.92 -60.57 12.23
CA ALA A 422 -4.59 -61.74 13.04
C ALA A 422 -5.28 -63.07 12.63
N ASN A 423 -6.36 -63.00 11.86
CA ASN A 423 -7.21 -64.14 11.49
C ASN A 423 -6.67 -64.96 10.29
N GLY A 424 -5.42 -64.75 9.87
CA GLY A 424 -4.90 -65.31 8.61
C GLY A 424 -5.48 -64.65 7.36
N GLN A 425 -6.01 -63.43 7.51
CA GLN A 425 -6.69 -62.65 6.49
C GLN A 425 -5.83 -61.43 6.13
N ALA A 426 -5.81 -61.01 4.86
CA ALA A 426 -5.04 -59.84 4.43
C ALA A 426 -5.92 -58.79 3.74
N MET A 427 -5.52 -57.52 3.88
CA MET A 427 -6.23 -56.36 3.34
C MET A 427 -5.25 -55.32 2.80
N TRP A 428 -5.55 -54.72 1.65
CA TRP A 428 -4.75 -53.63 1.10
C TRP A 428 -5.05 -52.33 1.83
N ARG A 429 -4.01 -51.65 2.32
CA ARG A 429 -4.12 -50.33 2.96
C ARG A 429 -3.09 -49.34 2.43
N ARG A 430 -3.38 -48.05 2.49
CA ARG A 430 -2.42 -46.96 2.26
C ARG A 430 -2.61 -45.85 3.31
N PRO A 431 -1.61 -44.99 3.56
CA PRO A 431 -1.85 -43.78 4.34
C PRO A 431 -2.90 -42.91 3.63
N ARG A 432 -3.96 -42.52 4.35
CA ARG A 432 -5.09 -41.73 3.80
C ARG A 432 -4.68 -40.32 3.38
N HIS A 433 -3.57 -39.85 3.95
CA HIS A 433 -2.87 -38.64 3.57
C HIS A 433 -1.38 -38.97 3.42
N GLY A 434 -0.66 -38.26 2.54
CA GLY A 434 0.80 -38.21 2.59
C GLY A 434 1.26 -37.63 3.94
N PRO A 435 2.55 -37.77 4.30
CA PRO A 435 3.07 -37.18 5.54
C PRO A 435 2.70 -35.69 5.60
N ARG A 436 2.08 -35.25 6.70
CA ARG A 436 1.67 -33.85 6.91
C ARG A 436 2.87 -32.95 6.61
N ARG A 437 2.82 -32.22 5.50
CA ARG A 437 3.78 -31.15 5.24
C ARG A 437 3.37 -30.00 6.16
N ILE A 438 4.00 -29.94 7.34
CA ILE A 438 3.87 -28.82 8.26
C ILE A 438 4.56 -27.63 7.59
N GLU A 439 3.80 -26.90 6.78
CA GLU A 439 4.25 -25.64 6.19
C GLU A 439 4.22 -24.57 7.27
N ARG A 440 5.33 -24.51 8.02
CA ARG A 440 5.69 -23.47 8.98
C ARG A 440 5.35 -22.11 8.40
N THR A 441 4.18 -21.60 8.78
CA THR A 441 3.67 -20.35 8.25
C THR A 441 4.36 -19.24 9.03
N ARG A 442 5.05 -18.35 8.31
CA ARG A 442 5.79 -17.24 8.92
C ARG A 442 4.88 -16.40 9.80
N GLN A 443 5.53 -15.71 10.76
CA GLN A 443 4.98 -14.69 11.64
C GLN A 443 4.01 -13.71 10.95
N PRO A 444 3.20 -12.94 11.72
CA PRO A 444 2.57 -11.73 11.21
C PRO A 444 3.64 -10.71 10.80
N SER A 445 4.16 -10.84 9.58
CA SER A 445 4.73 -9.71 8.86
C SER A 445 3.60 -8.72 8.61
N SER A 446 3.81 -7.46 8.98
CA SER A 446 3.10 -6.32 8.40
C SER A 446 3.20 -6.35 6.86
N ARG A 447 2.22 -5.73 6.19
CA ARG A 447 2.01 -5.89 4.75
C ARG A 447 1.53 -4.59 4.10
N THR A 448 2.47 -3.76 3.71
CA THR A 448 2.24 -2.76 2.66
C THR A 448 2.26 -3.41 1.26
N ASN A 449 1.48 -2.87 0.32
CA ASN A 449 1.59 -3.16 -1.10
C ASN A 449 2.16 -1.91 -1.80
N ALA A 450 3.41 -1.96 -2.21
CA ALA A 450 3.99 -1.05 -3.19
C ALA A 450 3.51 -1.49 -4.58
N GLN A 451 2.76 -0.66 -5.29
CA GLN A 451 2.26 -0.97 -6.64
C GLN A 451 2.00 0.31 -7.47
N ASP A 452 3.02 1.16 -7.64
CA ASP A 452 2.97 2.17 -8.71
C ASP A 452 4.37 2.58 -9.21
N ASP A 453 4.53 2.81 -10.52
CA ASP A 453 5.80 3.19 -11.20
C ASP A 453 6.18 4.68 -10.93
N ARG A 454 5.96 5.16 -9.70
CA ARG A 454 6.11 6.56 -9.30
C ARG A 454 7.58 6.97 -9.15
N MET A 455 7.90 8.19 -9.57
CA MET A 455 9.27 8.72 -9.44
C MET A 455 9.65 9.01 -7.97
N PRO A 456 10.91 8.78 -7.58
CA PRO A 456 11.39 9.09 -6.23
C PRO A 456 11.43 10.60 -5.94
N LEU A 457 11.20 10.95 -4.66
CA LEU A 457 11.34 12.30 -4.12
C LEU A 457 12.82 12.75 -4.17
N PRO A 458 13.17 13.85 -4.85
CA PRO A 458 14.57 14.20 -5.06
C PRO A 458 15.32 14.77 -3.83
N ALA A 459 14.64 15.15 -2.73
CA ALA A 459 15.31 15.88 -1.64
C ALA A 459 16.16 14.99 -0.70
N PHE A 460 15.85 13.70 -0.56
CA PHE A 460 16.58 12.80 0.35
C PHE A 460 17.88 12.24 -0.23
N THR A 461 18.27 12.59 -1.46
CA THR A 461 19.51 12.09 -2.09
C THR A 461 20.78 12.81 -1.62
N ALA A 462 20.70 13.72 -0.64
CA ALA A 462 21.73 14.71 -0.30
C ALA A 462 23.07 14.11 0.16
N THR A 463 23.09 12.89 0.69
CA THR A 463 24.31 12.19 1.14
C THR A 463 24.69 10.97 0.29
N GLY A 464 23.84 10.53 -0.66
CA GLY A 464 24.23 9.50 -1.63
C GLY A 464 23.10 8.66 -2.24
N GLY A 465 22.61 9.07 -3.41
CA GLY A 465 22.21 8.17 -4.51
C GLY A 465 21.04 7.18 -4.34
N GLY A 466 20.52 6.93 -3.14
CA GLY A 466 19.48 5.94 -2.88
C GLY A 466 18.10 6.30 -3.45
N PRO A 467 17.25 5.31 -3.78
CA PRO A 467 15.91 5.55 -4.32
C PRO A 467 14.93 5.98 -3.21
N ALA A 468 14.82 7.28 -2.99
CA ALA A 468 13.82 7.89 -2.10
C ALA A 468 12.39 7.84 -2.70
N GLY A 469 11.92 6.65 -3.08
CA GLY A 469 10.62 6.40 -3.73
C GLY A 469 9.65 5.60 -2.85
N GLU A 470 8.72 4.89 -3.48
CA GLU A 470 7.71 4.04 -2.83
C GLU A 470 8.36 3.07 -1.83
N THR A 471 9.50 2.47 -2.20
CA THR A 471 10.33 1.61 -1.32
C THR A 471 10.75 2.29 -0.02
N PHE A 472 11.16 3.56 -0.05
CA PHE A 472 11.54 4.32 1.15
C PHE A 472 10.31 4.65 2.00
N ALA A 473 9.22 5.10 1.38
CA ALA A 473 7.96 5.39 2.08
C ALA A 473 7.44 4.16 2.83
N VAL A 474 7.51 3.00 2.19
CA VAL A 474 7.19 1.69 2.76
C VAL A 474 8.17 1.28 3.86
N CYS A 475 9.50 1.39 3.68
CA CYS A 475 10.44 1.10 4.76
C CYS A 475 10.23 1.99 6.00
N VAL A 476 9.82 3.25 5.80
CA VAL A 476 9.43 4.19 6.87
C VAL A 476 8.12 3.74 7.55
N HIS A 477 7.09 3.32 6.80
CA HIS A 477 5.85 2.75 7.35
C HIS A 477 6.15 1.53 8.24
N GLU A 478 6.91 0.58 7.72
CA GLU A 478 7.23 -0.69 8.38
C GLU A 478 8.12 -0.48 9.63
N LEU A 479 9.05 0.48 9.60
CA LEU A 479 9.84 0.86 10.80
C LEU A 479 8.99 1.51 11.90
N ALA A 480 7.98 2.30 11.55
CA ALA A 480 7.11 2.92 12.55
C ALA A 480 6.40 1.86 13.42
N HIS A 481 5.85 0.80 12.83
CA HIS A 481 5.29 -0.35 13.58
C HIS A 481 6.33 -0.99 14.51
N ARG A 482 7.58 -1.13 14.06
CA ARG A 482 8.66 -1.65 14.91
C ARG A 482 8.96 -0.70 16.10
N PHE A 483 8.78 0.61 15.94
CA PHE A 483 8.91 1.56 17.03
C PHE A 483 7.67 1.66 17.93
N GLU A 484 6.47 1.34 17.45
CA GLU A 484 5.27 1.16 18.30
C GLU A 484 5.45 0.00 19.31
N GLU A 485 6.22 -1.03 18.94
CA GLU A 485 6.65 -2.10 19.86
C GLU A 485 7.80 -1.65 20.78
N ALA A 486 8.84 -1.06 20.22
CA ALA A 486 10.09 -0.80 20.93
C ALA A 486 10.08 0.44 21.82
N VAL A 487 9.23 1.43 21.52
CA VAL A 487 9.22 2.74 22.16
C VAL A 487 7.98 2.89 23.04
N TYR A 488 8.18 2.68 24.34
CA TYR A 488 7.12 2.79 25.33
C TYR A 488 6.36 4.12 25.24
N GLY A 489 5.03 4.02 25.24
CA GLY A 489 4.11 5.15 25.18
C GLY A 489 3.63 5.51 23.77
N VAL A 490 4.31 5.11 22.69
CA VAL A 490 3.90 5.43 21.30
C VAL A 490 2.51 4.87 20.99
N ARG A 491 2.33 3.54 21.08
CA ARG A 491 1.04 2.87 20.89
C ARG A 491 -0.06 3.38 21.83
N GLY A 492 0.31 3.84 23.02
CA GLY A 492 -0.62 4.46 23.98
C GLY A 492 -1.11 5.84 23.52
N LEU A 493 -0.26 6.63 22.87
CA LEU A 493 -0.60 7.92 22.29
C LEU A 493 -1.44 7.77 21.02
N GLU A 494 -1.17 6.78 20.17
CA GLU A 494 -2.03 6.45 19.02
C GLU A 494 -3.43 6.02 19.44
N GLY A 495 -3.55 5.21 20.50
CA GLY A 495 -4.83 4.83 21.07
C GLY A 495 -5.62 6.05 21.60
N LEU A 496 -4.94 6.99 22.27
CA LEU A 496 -5.56 8.25 22.72
C LEU A 496 -5.98 9.15 21.53
N PHE A 497 -5.15 9.26 20.49
CA PHE A 497 -5.42 10.04 19.29
C PHE A 497 -6.61 9.47 18.51
N THR A 498 -6.60 8.16 18.28
CA THR A 498 -7.70 7.42 17.61
C THR A 498 -8.99 7.55 18.41
N ALA A 499 -8.94 7.36 19.74
CA ALA A 499 -10.11 7.52 20.60
C ALA A 499 -10.68 8.94 20.56
N ARG A 500 -9.84 9.99 20.62
CA ARG A 500 -10.31 11.38 20.48
C ARG A 500 -10.96 11.59 19.12
N ARG A 501 -10.29 11.20 18.03
CA ARG A 501 -10.79 11.44 16.66
C ARG A 501 -12.08 10.70 16.35
N ALA A 502 -12.22 9.46 16.84
CA ALA A 502 -13.45 8.70 16.73
C ALA A 502 -14.56 9.23 17.65
N THR A 503 -14.26 10.02 18.67
CA THR A 503 -15.27 10.60 19.58
C THR A 503 -15.84 11.89 18.97
N LYS A 504 -17.14 11.91 18.74
CA LYS A 504 -17.87 13.06 18.20
C LYS A 504 -18.06 14.15 19.25
N ALA A 505 -18.53 15.32 18.80
CA ALA A 505 -18.79 16.49 19.66
C ALA A 505 -19.92 16.30 20.71
N ASP A 506 -20.73 15.26 20.58
CA ASP A 506 -21.75 14.84 21.56
C ASP A 506 -21.22 13.81 22.59
N GLY A 507 -20.00 13.28 22.38
CA GLY A 507 -19.38 12.22 23.17
C GLY A 507 -19.58 10.80 22.64
N ASP A 508 -20.36 10.60 21.57
CA ASP A 508 -20.55 9.28 20.96
C ASP A 508 -19.31 8.87 20.16
N VAL A 509 -18.83 7.65 20.40
CA VAL A 509 -17.77 7.02 19.60
C VAL A 509 -18.35 6.60 18.24
N ALA A 510 -17.67 6.95 17.15
CA ALA A 510 -18.02 6.56 15.79
C ALA A 510 -18.10 5.02 15.66
N ALA A 511 -19.10 4.57 14.90
CA ALA A 511 -19.29 3.16 14.62
C ALA A 511 -18.12 2.62 13.79
N LEU A 512 -17.80 1.33 13.96
CA LEU A 512 -16.88 0.63 13.07
C LEU A 512 -17.55 0.44 11.70
N THR A 513 -16.87 0.89 10.66
CA THR A 513 -17.25 0.76 9.26
C THR A 513 -16.21 -0.09 8.52
N PRO A 514 -16.62 -1.04 7.65
CA PRO A 514 -15.68 -1.74 6.79
C PRO A 514 -14.92 -0.75 5.89
N ILE A 515 -13.60 -0.88 5.83
CA ILE A 515 -12.73 -0.10 4.93
C ILE A 515 -12.93 -0.59 3.49
N TYR A 516 -12.97 -1.92 3.34
CA TYR A 516 -13.22 -2.64 2.09
C TYR A 516 -14.43 -3.56 2.26
N ALA A 517 -15.13 -3.87 1.16
CA ALA A 517 -16.40 -4.59 1.21
C ALA A 517 -16.28 -6.05 1.72
N ASP A 518 -15.16 -6.72 1.42
CA ASP A 518 -15.04 -8.19 1.53
C ASP A 518 -13.96 -8.65 2.53
N ASP A 519 -13.05 -7.77 2.98
CA ASP A 519 -11.82 -8.15 3.69
C ASP A 519 -11.96 -8.17 5.23
N GLY A 520 -13.12 -7.74 5.76
CA GLY A 520 -13.40 -7.68 7.20
C GLY A 520 -12.62 -6.60 7.97
N GLU A 521 -11.71 -5.88 7.31
CA GLU A 521 -10.96 -4.77 7.88
C GLU A 521 -11.90 -3.60 8.21
N VAL A 522 -11.85 -3.11 9.44
CA VAL A 522 -12.73 -2.05 9.96
C VAL A 522 -11.93 -0.87 10.50
N ALA A 523 -12.45 0.32 10.24
CA ALA A 523 -11.99 1.58 10.80
C ALA A 523 -13.14 2.30 11.49
N ARG A 524 -12.81 3.27 12.35
CA ARG A 524 -13.78 4.30 12.75
C ARG A 524 -13.61 5.53 11.87
N ASP A 525 -14.70 6.22 11.57
CA ASP A 525 -14.62 7.55 11.00
C ASP A 525 -14.10 8.55 12.05
N GLY A 526 -12.78 8.59 12.20
CA GLY A 526 -12.04 9.67 12.87
C GLY A 526 -11.74 10.84 11.93
N GLY A 527 -12.42 10.91 10.78
CA GLY A 527 -12.14 11.89 9.73
C GLY A 527 -10.70 11.87 9.26
N TYR A 528 -10.09 10.71 9.03
CA TYR A 528 -8.71 10.57 8.51
C TYR A 528 -8.61 10.88 7.01
N VAL A 529 -7.41 11.19 6.48
CA VAL A 529 -7.21 11.45 5.03
C VAL A 529 -7.54 10.24 4.17
N ASP A 530 -7.22 9.04 4.66
CA ASP A 530 -7.70 7.75 4.16
C ASP A 530 -8.32 6.98 5.37
N PRO A 531 -9.49 6.32 5.22
CA PRO A 531 -10.08 5.52 6.30
C PRO A 531 -9.15 4.46 6.90
N TYR A 532 -8.21 3.92 6.11
CA TYR A 532 -7.21 2.94 6.56
C TYR A 532 -6.40 3.44 7.77
N PHE A 533 -6.13 4.75 7.86
CA PHE A 533 -5.34 5.34 8.95
C PHE A 533 -6.08 5.27 10.31
N GLY A 534 -7.40 5.07 10.28
CA GLY A 534 -8.27 4.86 11.44
C GLY A 534 -8.65 3.40 11.69
N ARG A 535 -7.93 2.44 11.08
CA ARG A 535 -8.11 1.00 11.25
C ARG A 535 -7.90 0.57 12.70
N GLU A 536 -8.82 -0.23 13.22
CA GLU A 536 -8.69 -0.83 14.56
C GLU A 536 -8.36 -2.32 14.46
N TYR A 537 -7.19 -2.72 14.95
CA TYR A 537 -6.81 -4.13 15.08
C TYR A 537 -7.27 -4.70 16.43
N SER A 538 -7.70 -5.97 16.44
CA SER A 538 -8.08 -6.74 17.64
C SER A 538 -6.98 -6.87 18.71
N HIS A 539 -5.74 -6.52 18.38
CA HIS A 539 -4.57 -6.61 19.25
C HIS A 539 -4.05 -5.23 19.73
N GLY A 540 -4.77 -4.14 19.43
CA GLY A 540 -4.40 -2.79 19.85
C GLY A 540 -3.20 -2.19 19.12
N ASN A 541 -2.89 -2.69 17.91
CA ASN A 541 -2.05 -1.98 16.95
C ASN A 541 -2.89 -0.91 16.22
N PHE A 542 -2.24 0.09 15.63
CA PHE A 542 -2.88 1.18 14.88
C PHE A 542 -2.15 1.41 13.54
N GLU A 543 -2.72 2.26 12.70
CA GLU A 543 -2.11 2.71 11.43
C GLU A 543 -1.77 4.22 11.48
N VAL A 544 -1.74 4.81 12.68
CA VAL A 544 -1.63 6.25 12.84
C VAL A 544 -0.18 6.70 12.66
N LEU A 545 0.78 6.08 13.34
CA LEU A 545 2.18 6.45 13.17
C LEU A 545 2.74 5.93 11.84
N SER A 546 2.45 4.68 11.45
CA SER A 546 2.90 4.05 10.21
C SER A 546 2.57 4.88 8.97
N CYS A 547 1.29 5.06 8.67
CA CYS A 547 0.83 5.84 7.53
C CYS A 547 1.10 7.34 7.69
N GLY A 548 1.16 7.85 8.93
CA GLY A 548 1.53 9.23 9.21
C GLY A 548 2.98 9.55 8.81
N MET A 549 3.92 8.68 9.14
CA MET A 549 5.33 8.78 8.75
C MET A 549 5.51 8.61 7.23
N GLN A 550 4.84 7.61 6.66
CA GLN A 550 4.79 7.36 5.21
C GLN A 550 4.31 8.60 4.43
N ALA A 551 3.27 9.26 4.93
CA ALA A 551 2.75 10.49 4.31
C ALA A 551 3.73 11.67 4.43
N LEU A 552 4.27 11.95 5.62
CA LEU A 552 5.12 13.12 5.84
C LEU A 552 6.51 13.03 5.19
N PHE A 553 7.10 11.84 5.11
CA PHE A 553 8.47 11.66 4.59
C PHE A 553 8.54 10.95 3.24
N GLY A 554 7.60 10.04 2.94
CA GLY A 554 7.42 9.45 1.61
C GLY A 554 6.61 10.31 0.64
N GLY A 555 5.96 11.37 1.15
CA GLY A 555 5.09 12.25 0.37
C GLY A 555 3.76 11.63 -0.03
N GLU A 556 3.41 10.48 0.53
CA GLU A 556 2.12 9.81 0.31
C GLU A 556 0.97 10.55 0.99
N SER A 557 -0.27 10.17 0.67
CA SER A 557 -1.51 10.84 1.11
C SER A 557 -1.45 12.37 1.06
N GLY A 558 -0.80 12.91 0.01
CA GLY A 558 -0.64 14.34 -0.22
C GLY A 558 0.13 15.07 0.89
N GLY A 559 1.06 14.39 1.57
CA GLY A 559 1.85 14.92 2.68
C GLY A 559 1.03 15.34 3.90
N LEU A 560 -0.19 14.81 4.04
CA LEU A 560 -1.24 15.28 4.98
C LEU A 560 -1.66 16.75 4.76
N VAL A 561 -1.16 17.43 3.72
CA VAL A 561 -1.50 18.83 3.41
C VAL A 561 -2.66 18.97 2.41
N GLY A 562 -3.13 17.87 1.83
CA GLY A 562 -4.27 17.82 0.89
C GLY A 562 -3.89 17.97 -0.59
N VAL A 563 -2.61 17.76 -0.90
CA VAL A 563 -2.12 17.61 -2.28
C VAL A 563 -2.71 16.34 -2.91
N GLY A 564 -2.84 16.32 -4.25
CA GLY A 564 -3.47 15.20 -4.98
C GLY A 564 -4.99 15.12 -4.84
N GLY A 565 -5.63 16.19 -4.38
CA GLY A 565 -7.09 16.27 -4.19
C GLY A 565 -7.59 15.53 -2.95
N LEU A 566 -6.68 14.97 -2.16
CA LEU A 566 -6.94 14.31 -0.89
C LEU A 566 -7.30 15.35 0.18
N ARG A 567 -7.91 14.90 1.28
CA ARG A 567 -8.29 15.83 2.34
C ARG A 567 -7.08 16.18 3.21
N THR A 568 -6.87 17.47 3.46
CA THR A 568 -5.90 17.96 4.45
C THR A 568 -6.17 17.35 5.84
N ASP A 569 -5.11 17.01 6.57
CA ASP A 569 -5.14 16.44 7.92
C ASP A 569 -3.99 16.98 8.79
N LEU A 570 -4.08 18.28 9.13
CA LEU A 570 -3.04 18.96 9.92
C LEU A 570 -2.96 18.47 11.38
N ASP A 571 -4.02 17.83 11.88
CA ASP A 571 -4.08 17.22 13.23
C ASP A 571 -3.25 15.93 13.25
N HIS A 572 -3.36 15.08 12.23
CA HIS A 572 -2.50 13.90 12.07
C HIS A 572 -1.04 14.31 11.85
N ARG A 573 -0.79 15.32 11.02
CA ARG A 573 0.57 15.89 10.85
C ARG A 573 1.17 16.33 12.19
N ALA A 574 0.39 17.04 13.01
CA ALA A 574 0.85 17.50 14.31
C ALA A 574 1.12 16.32 15.26
N PHE A 575 0.21 15.35 15.35
CA PHE A 575 0.41 14.15 16.17
C PHE A 575 1.72 13.41 15.84
N VAL A 576 2.01 13.17 14.56
CA VAL A 576 3.23 12.46 14.13
C VAL A 576 4.49 13.25 14.51
N LEU A 577 4.56 14.53 14.13
CA LEU A 577 5.72 15.39 14.41
C LEU A 577 5.94 15.58 15.92
N GLY A 578 4.87 15.73 16.69
CA GLY A 578 4.92 15.82 18.14
C GLY A 578 5.40 14.52 18.79
N THR A 579 5.01 13.37 18.24
CA THR A 579 5.40 12.05 18.76
C THR A 579 6.90 11.84 18.58
N LEU A 580 7.45 12.10 17.39
CA LEU A 580 8.90 12.04 17.12
C LEU A 580 9.70 12.97 18.05
N ALA A 581 9.24 14.21 18.20
CA ALA A 581 9.89 15.21 19.04
C ALA A 581 9.85 14.84 20.53
N GLY A 582 8.71 14.37 21.04
CA GLY A 582 8.45 14.21 22.47
C GLY A 582 8.77 12.83 23.07
N THR A 583 8.51 11.73 22.37
CA THR A 583 8.47 10.39 22.99
C THR A 583 9.78 9.61 22.81
N GLY A 584 9.97 8.53 23.58
CA GLY A 584 11.19 7.73 23.48
C GLY A 584 12.47 8.52 23.75
N ARG A 585 12.42 9.50 24.67
CA ARG A 585 13.60 10.14 25.25
C ARG A 585 14.06 9.28 26.42
N THR A 586 14.97 8.33 26.17
CA THR A 586 15.83 7.80 27.22
C THR A 586 16.74 8.92 27.70
N ARG A 587 16.86 9.12 29.02
CA ARG A 587 18.01 9.85 29.55
C ARG A 587 19.27 9.03 29.33
N ASP A 588 20.36 9.70 29.00
CA ASP A 588 21.69 9.16 29.22
C ASP A 588 21.85 8.80 30.70
N LEU A 589 22.35 7.59 30.95
CA LEU A 589 22.60 7.07 32.29
C LEU A 589 24.05 7.37 32.72
N SER A 590 24.42 8.66 32.66
CA SER A 590 25.76 9.21 32.94
C SER A 590 25.76 10.11 34.17
#